data_AF-A0A947NN49-F1
#
_entry.id   AF-A0A947NN49-F1
#
_cell.length_a   1.000
_cell.length_b   1.000
_cell.length_c   1.000
_cell.angle_alpha   90.00
_cell.angle_beta   90.00
_cell.angle_gamma   90.00
#
_symmetry.space_group_name_H-M   'P 1'
#
loop_
_entity.id
_entity.type
_entity.pdbx_description
1 polymer ?
#
loop_
_entity_poly.entity_id
_entity_poly.type
_entity_poly.pdbx_seq_one_letter_code
_entity_poly.pdbx_strand_id
1 'polypeptide(L)'
;MWTCPKCERIFERAKQQHTCATKPIEEHFVNRHEAYLLYQKLLKNIGSKVGRFKVLSIPCCIHLFANYDFMAILPKKDGVLELRFALDKKLVSKRITACVPLSFKSYKNCLLINSAKDIDSELIKWLKESYSLKSND
;
A
#
# COMPACT_ATOMS: atom_id res chain seq x y z
N MET A 1 12.94 9.28 13.12
CA MET A 1 11.47 9.26 12.97
C MET A 1 10.90 10.55 13.56
N TRP A 2 9.92 11.15 12.91
CA TRP A 2 9.22 12.36 13.38
C TRP A 2 7.72 12.13 13.38
N THR A 3 7.06 12.45 14.49
CA THR A 3 5.61 12.35 14.61
C THR A 3 4.98 13.71 14.31
N CYS A 4 4.01 13.74 13.40
CA CYS A 4 3.29 14.98 13.12
C CYS A 4 2.41 15.38 14.32
N PRO A 5 2.52 16.61 14.85
CA PRO A 5 1.73 17.03 16.01
C PRO A 5 0.23 17.23 15.71
N LYS A 6 -0.17 17.20 14.43
CA LYS A 6 -1.57 17.38 14.00
C LYS A 6 -2.32 16.07 13.74
N CYS A 7 -1.65 15.10 13.13
CA CYS A 7 -2.29 13.84 12.73
C CYS A 7 -1.64 12.60 13.35
N GLU A 8 -0.63 12.80 14.21
CA GLU A 8 0.06 11.77 14.99
C GLU A 8 0.72 10.63 14.18
N ARG A 9 0.72 10.74 12.85
CA ARG A 9 1.43 9.80 11.97
C ARG A 9 2.93 10.00 12.07
N ILE A 10 3.63 8.88 11.95
CA ILE A 10 5.09 8.80 12.01
C ILE A 10 5.64 8.87 10.59
N PHE A 11 6.61 9.76 10.39
CA PHE A 11 7.31 9.96 9.14
C PHE A 11 8.83 9.76 9.34
N GLU A 12 9.52 9.46 8.25
CA GLU A 12 10.98 9.29 8.26
C GLU A 12 11.71 10.61 8.49
N ARG A 13 11.22 11.68 7.85
CA ARG A 13 11.84 13.01 7.87
C ARG A 13 10.94 14.02 8.57
N ALA A 14 11.55 14.93 9.33
CA ALA A 14 10.84 16.02 9.96
C ALA A 14 10.18 16.92 8.91
N LYS A 15 8.93 17.34 9.19
CA LYS A 15 8.15 18.23 8.31
C LYS A 15 8.00 17.71 6.87
N GLN A 16 8.05 16.39 6.66
CA GLN A 16 7.78 15.79 5.36
C GLN A 16 6.41 16.28 4.85
N GLN A 17 6.31 16.66 3.57
CA GLN A 17 5.04 17.09 3.00
C GLN A 17 4.00 15.98 3.09
N HIS A 18 2.85 16.28 3.70
CA HIS A 18 1.73 15.36 3.85
C HIS A 18 0.41 16.12 4.09
N THR A 19 -0.71 15.46 3.81
CA THR A 19 -2.04 15.95 4.22
C THR A 19 -2.38 15.38 5.59
N CYS A 20 -2.81 16.21 6.55
CA CYS A 20 -3.32 15.73 7.83
C CYS A 20 -4.77 15.24 7.77
N ALA A 21 -5.47 15.49 6.65
CA ALA A 21 -6.85 15.08 6.48
C ALA A 21 -6.96 13.54 6.42
N THR A 22 -8.03 13.03 7.01
CA THR A 22 -8.45 11.64 6.92
C THR A 22 -9.70 11.53 6.07
N LYS A 23 -9.92 10.36 5.49
CA LYS A 23 -11.13 10.04 4.74
C LYS A 23 -11.66 8.68 5.20
N PRO A 24 -12.95 8.52 5.52
CA PRO A 24 -13.51 7.20 5.81
C PRO A 24 -13.22 6.20 4.69
N ILE A 25 -12.91 4.96 5.05
CA ILE A 25 -12.47 3.93 4.09
C ILE A 25 -13.57 3.70 3.06
N GLU A 26 -14.81 3.63 3.52
CA GLU A 26 -16.03 3.39 2.76
C GLU A 26 -16.21 4.43 1.64
N GLU A 27 -15.81 5.68 1.89
CA GLU A 27 -15.91 6.75 0.91
C GLU A 27 -14.92 6.59 -0.28
N HIS A 28 -13.89 5.74 -0.15
CA HIS A 28 -13.05 5.38 -1.30
C HIS A 28 -13.74 4.40 -2.26
N PHE A 29 -14.81 3.74 -1.80
CA PHE A 29 -15.48 2.65 -2.49
C PHE A 29 -16.93 2.96 -2.89
N VAL A 30 -17.37 4.23 -2.76
CA VAL A 30 -18.70 4.66 -3.25
C VAL A 30 -18.84 4.28 -4.72
N ASN A 31 -19.88 3.50 -5.04
CA ASN A 31 -20.15 2.94 -6.37
C ASN A 31 -19.05 2.00 -6.91
N ARG A 32 -18.24 1.38 -6.04
CA ARG A 32 -17.12 0.49 -6.41
C ARG A 32 -17.10 -0.77 -5.54
N HIS A 33 -18.22 -1.47 -5.49
CA HIS A 33 -18.41 -2.63 -4.62
C HIS A 33 -17.37 -3.74 -4.88
N GLU A 34 -17.05 -4.02 -6.14
CA GLU A 34 -16.04 -5.02 -6.50
C GLU A 34 -14.65 -4.69 -5.94
N ALA A 35 -14.24 -3.42 -6.04
CA ALA A 35 -12.98 -2.95 -5.48
C ALA A 35 -12.94 -3.12 -3.95
N TYR A 36 -14.08 -2.93 -3.28
CA TYR A 36 -14.18 -3.14 -1.84
C TYR A 36 -14.00 -4.62 -1.44
N LEU A 37 -14.59 -5.55 -2.20
CA LEU A 37 -14.39 -6.99 -2.00
C LEU A 37 -12.93 -7.40 -2.20
N LEU A 38 -12.28 -6.86 -3.25
CA LEU A 38 -10.84 -7.07 -3.47
C LEU A 38 -10.00 -6.53 -2.33
N TYR A 39 -10.34 -5.33 -1.83
CA TYR A 39 -9.67 -4.70 -0.71
C TYR A 39 -9.77 -5.56 0.55
N GLN A 40 -10.97 -6.03 0.91
CA GLN A 40 -11.18 -6.89 2.08
C GLN A 40 -10.40 -8.21 1.96
N LYS A 41 -10.43 -8.85 0.77
CA LYS A 41 -9.67 -10.08 0.51
C LYS A 41 -8.16 -9.84 0.62
N LEU A 42 -7.68 -8.72 0.11
CA LEU A 42 -6.27 -8.32 0.19
C LEU A 42 -5.84 -8.15 1.64
N LEU A 43 -6.59 -7.38 2.44
CA LEU A 43 -6.29 -7.20 3.87
C LEU A 43 -6.25 -8.51 4.63
N LYS A 44 -7.21 -9.41 4.38
CA LYS A 44 -7.24 -10.74 5.01
C LYS A 44 -5.99 -11.55 4.67
N ASN A 45 -5.52 -11.52 3.42
CA ASN A 45 -4.31 -12.27 3.02
C ASN A 45 -3.03 -11.64 3.60
N ILE A 46 -2.92 -10.31 3.61
CA ILE A 46 -1.77 -9.63 4.22
C ILE A 46 -1.74 -9.92 5.73
N GLY A 47 -2.86 -9.81 6.43
CA GLY A 47 -2.94 -10.02 7.88
C GLY A 47 -2.61 -11.45 8.30
N SER A 48 -2.89 -12.44 7.43
CA SER A 48 -2.62 -13.86 7.71
C SER A 48 -1.26 -14.34 7.24
N LYS A 49 -0.69 -13.77 6.17
CA LYS A 49 0.54 -14.29 5.53
C LYS A 49 1.75 -13.36 5.60
N VAL A 50 1.54 -12.07 5.85
CA VAL A 50 2.60 -11.05 5.83
C VAL A 50 2.88 -10.56 7.24
N GLY A 51 1.89 -9.99 7.93
CA GLY A 51 2.08 -9.46 9.27
C GLY A 51 0.98 -8.51 9.73
N ARG A 52 1.13 -7.98 10.95
CA ARG A 52 0.21 -7.00 11.52
C ARG A 52 0.50 -5.61 10.92
N PHE A 53 -0.55 -4.86 10.65
CA PHE A 53 -0.47 -3.50 10.11
C PHE A 53 -1.63 -2.66 10.65
N LYS A 54 -1.47 -1.35 10.56
CA LYS A 54 -2.50 -0.34 10.76
C LYS A 54 -2.97 0.16 9.39
N VAL A 55 -4.25 0.47 9.26
CA VAL A 55 -4.81 1.09 8.06
C VAL A 55 -4.87 2.60 8.29
N LEU A 56 -4.29 3.37 7.38
CA LEU A 56 -4.31 4.84 7.40
C LEU A 56 -5.01 5.33 6.15
N SER A 57 -6.23 5.86 6.31
CA SER A 57 -7.04 6.32 5.19
C SER A 57 -6.96 7.83 5.04
N ILE A 58 -6.40 8.29 3.93
CA ILE A 58 -6.26 9.72 3.58
C ILE A 58 -6.98 10.01 2.26
N PRO A 59 -7.35 11.27 1.96
CA PRO A 59 -8.21 11.59 0.82
C PRO A 59 -7.80 10.97 -0.52
N CYS A 60 -6.50 10.81 -0.78
CA CYS A 60 -6.01 10.26 -2.05
C CYS A 60 -5.90 8.72 -2.08
N CYS A 61 -5.67 8.05 -0.95
CA CYS A 61 -5.40 6.62 -0.91
C CYS A 61 -5.44 6.03 0.51
N ILE A 62 -5.46 4.70 0.56
CA ILE A 62 -5.43 3.93 1.82
C ILE A 62 -4.04 3.33 1.98
N HIS A 63 -3.35 3.68 3.06
CA HIS A 63 -2.02 3.16 3.37
C HIS A 63 -2.08 2.02 4.37
N LEU A 64 -1.18 1.05 4.21
CA LEU A 64 -0.90 0.03 5.22
C LEU A 64 0.42 0.37 5.88
N PHE A 65 0.36 0.56 7.19
CA PHE A 65 1.48 1.01 8.01
C PHE A 65 1.88 -0.08 9.00
N ALA A 66 3.16 -0.45 9.01
CA ALA A 66 3.75 -1.37 9.99
C ALA A 66 4.82 -0.63 10.79
N ASN A 67 6.10 -1.00 10.62
CA ASN A 67 7.23 -0.19 11.09
C ASN A 67 7.37 1.10 10.25
N TYR A 68 6.87 1.06 9.03
CA TYR A 68 6.81 2.19 8.10
C TYR A 68 5.62 2.02 7.14
N ASP A 69 5.39 3.02 6.29
CA ASP A 69 4.39 2.98 5.21
C ASP A 69 4.88 2.12 4.05
N PHE A 70 4.53 0.82 4.09
CA PHE A 70 5.06 -0.18 3.16
C PHE A 70 4.19 -0.36 1.91
N MET A 71 2.96 0.14 1.93
CA MET A 71 2.01 -0.10 0.84
C MET A 71 0.90 0.95 0.81
N ALA A 72 0.53 1.38 -0.39
CA ALA A 72 -0.67 2.18 -0.65
C ALA A 72 -1.62 1.43 -1.60
N ILE A 73 -2.91 1.55 -1.30
CA ILE A 73 -4.04 0.98 -2.04
C ILE A 73 -4.86 2.15 -2.58
N LEU A 74 -5.04 2.17 -3.89
CA LEU A 74 -5.73 3.23 -4.61
C LEU A 74 -6.90 2.63 -5.39
N PRO A 75 -8.14 2.78 -4.90
CA PRO A 75 -9.31 2.41 -5.68
C PRO A 75 -9.42 3.25 -6.95
N LYS A 76 -9.49 2.57 -8.10
CA LYS A 76 -9.65 3.19 -9.42
C LYS A 76 -11.10 3.19 -9.85
N LYS A 77 -11.35 3.78 -11.02
CA LYS A 77 -12.61 3.59 -11.74
C LYS A 77 -12.72 2.12 -12.14
N ASP A 78 -13.95 1.65 -12.34
CA ASP A 78 -14.24 0.30 -12.89
C ASP A 78 -13.87 -0.88 -11.97
N GLY A 79 -13.94 -0.72 -10.65
CA GLY A 79 -13.79 -1.84 -9.71
C GLY A 79 -12.34 -2.31 -9.48
N VAL A 80 -11.35 -1.65 -10.09
CA VAL A 80 -9.93 -1.98 -10.00
C VAL A 80 -9.26 -1.37 -8.78
N LEU A 81 -8.25 -2.05 -8.21
CA LEU A 81 -7.32 -1.46 -7.24
C LEU A 81 -5.92 -1.32 -7.83
N GLU A 82 -5.33 -0.14 -7.72
CA GLU A 82 -3.90 0.04 -7.91
C GLU A 82 -3.18 -0.15 -6.57
N LEU A 83 -2.20 -1.04 -6.57
CA LEU A 83 -1.32 -1.27 -5.43
C LEU A 83 0.03 -0.61 -5.71
N ARG A 84 0.55 0.10 -4.71
CA ARG A 84 1.88 0.71 -4.75
C ARG A 84 2.67 0.24 -3.54
N PHE A 85 3.87 -0.26 -3.74
CA PHE A 85 4.74 -0.71 -2.66
C PHE A 85 6.20 -0.54 -3.04
N ALA A 86 7.07 -0.47 -2.03
CA ALA A 86 8.49 -0.28 -2.22
C ALA A 86 9.24 -1.62 -2.15
N LEU A 87 10.25 -1.79 -2.99
CA LEU A 87 11.24 -2.87 -2.87
C LEU A 87 12.64 -2.30 -3.10
N ASP A 88 13.66 -3.02 -2.66
CA ASP A 88 15.08 -2.69 -2.94
C ASP A 88 15.53 -3.04 -4.36
N LYS A 89 14.66 -3.74 -5.11
CA LYS A 89 14.90 -4.17 -6.49
C LYS A 89 13.83 -3.67 -7.45
N LYS A 90 14.25 -3.52 -8.71
CA LYS A 90 13.35 -3.27 -9.83
C LYS A 90 12.59 -4.56 -10.14
N LEU A 91 11.26 -4.54 -10.08
CA LEU A 91 10.47 -5.68 -10.55
C LEU A 91 10.32 -5.62 -12.07
N VAL A 92 10.58 -6.75 -12.71
CA VAL A 92 10.32 -6.98 -14.14
C VAL A 92 9.29 -8.11 -14.23
N SER A 93 8.03 -7.74 -14.34
CA SER A 93 6.90 -8.67 -14.49
C SER A 93 5.82 -8.01 -15.31
N LYS A 94 5.07 -8.80 -16.10
CA LYS A 94 3.93 -8.31 -16.90
C LYS A 94 2.82 -7.69 -16.05
N ARG A 95 2.80 -7.99 -14.75
CA ARG A 95 1.83 -7.46 -13.78
C ARG A 95 2.15 -6.05 -13.32
N ILE A 96 3.41 -5.63 -13.45
CA ILE A 96 3.87 -4.31 -13.00
C ILE A 96 3.54 -3.30 -14.09
N THR A 97 2.69 -2.33 -13.74
CA THR A 97 2.30 -1.25 -14.65
C THR A 97 3.33 -0.12 -14.66
N ALA A 98 4.02 0.10 -13.54
CA ALA A 98 5.11 1.05 -13.46
C ALA A 98 6.12 0.63 -12.38
N CYS A 99 7.39 0.88 -12.63
CA CYS A 99 8.45 0.77 -11.64
C CYS A 99 9.30 2.03 -11.67
N VAL A 100 9.28 2.81 -10.59
CA VAL A 100 9.90 4.14 -10.52
C VAL A 100 10.91 4.17 -9.37
N PRO A 101 12.16 4.63 -9.59
CA PRO A 101 13.12 4.83 -8.49
C PRO A 101 12.56 5.79 -7.43
N LEU A 102 12.62 5.38 -6.15
CA LEU A 102 12.32 6.24 -4.99
C LEU A 102 13.61 6.79 -4.36
N SER A 103 14.68 6.01 -4.43
CA SER A 103 16.02 6.36 -3.96
C SER A 103 17.06 5.57 -4.75
N PHE A 104 18.33 5.72 -4.41
CA PHE A 104 19.41 4.90 -4.98
C PHE A 104 19.23 3.39 -4.72
N LYS A 105 18.55 3.02 -3.63
CA LYS A 105 18.41 1.63 -3.17
C LYS A 105 16.99 1.09 -3.22
N SER A 106 16.02 1.85 -3.74
CA SER A 106 14.62 1.44 -3.64
C SER A 106 13.76 1.92 -4.79
N TYR A 107 12.79 1.11 -5.17
CA TYR A 107 11.87 1.31 -6.27
C TYR A 107 10.42 1.22 -5.79
N LYS A 108 9.59 2.15 -6.26
CA LYS A 108 8.13 2.06 -6.16
C LYS A 108 7.62 1.21 -7.31
N ASN A 109 7.01 0.10 -6.97
CA ASN A 109 6.35 -0.79 -7.91
C ASN A 109 4.85 -0.53 -7.84
N CYS A 110 4.24 -0.36 -9.01
CA CYS A 110 2.80 -0.20 -9.17
C CYS A 110 2.24 -1.41 -9.94
N LEU A 111 1.10 -1.93 -9.50
CA LEU A 111 0.36 -2.96 -10.22
C LEU A 111 -1.13 -2.77 -10.03
N LEU A 112 -1.92 -3.34 -10.94
CA LEU A 112 -3.38 -3.33 -10.88
C LEU A 112 -3.87 -4.73 -10.49
N ILE A 113 -4.89 -4.78 -9.62
CA ILE A 113 -5.65 -6.00 -9.35
C ILE A 113 -7.11 -5.75 -9.74
N ASN A 114 -7.64 -6.65 -10.56
CA ASN A 114 -8.99 -6.56 -11.10
C ASN A 114 -9.84 -7.75 -10.63
N SER A 115 -9.20 -8.79 -10.11
CA SER A 115 -9.86 -10.02 -9.70
C SER A 115 -9.22 -10.60 -8.45
N ALA A 116 -10.00 -11.46 -7.79
CA ALA A 116 -9.55 -12.17 -6.61
C ALA A 116 -8.41 -13.17 -6.90
N LYS A 117 -8.16 -13.51 -8.18
CA LYS A 117 -7.07 -14.38 -8.63
C LYS A 117 -5.73 -13.66 -8.69
N ASP A 118 -5.75 -12.33 -8.84
CA ASP A 118 -4.54 -11.50 -8.79
C ASP A 118 -3.94 -11.43 -7.37
N ILE A 119 -4.70 -11.84 -6.35
CA ILE A 119 -4.21 -11.96 -4.97
C ILE A 119 -3.63 -13.37 -4.78
N ASP A 120 -2.50 -13.62 -5.43
CA ASP A 120 -1.80 -14.90 -5.48
C ASP A 120 -0.54 -14.92 -4.59
N SER A 121 0.16 -16.07 -4.57
CA SER A 121 1.38 -16.24 -3.78
C SER A 121 2.52 -15.32 -4.23
N GLU A 122 2.58 -14.98 -5.52
CA GLU A 122 3.60 -14.07 -6.06
C GLU A 122 3.42 -12.66 -5.48
N LEU A 123 2.20 -12.12 -5.53
CA LEU A 123 1.89 -10.81 -4.95
C LEU A 123 2.19 -10.82 -3.44
N ILE A 124 1.75 -11.84 -2.72
CA ILE A 124 1.99 -11.93 -1.28
C ILE A 124 3.48 -12.00 -0.95
N LYS A 125 4.30 -12.67 -1.78
CA LYS A 125 5.75 -12.66 -1.61
C LYS A 125 6.33 -11.26 -1.74
N TRP A 126 5.95 -10.49 -2.77
CA TRP A 126 6.40 -9.10 -2.92
C TRP A 126 5.95 -8.21 -1.77
N LEU A 127 4.72 -8.37 -1.30
CA LEU A 127 4.21 -7.60 -0.16
C LEU A 127 4.93 -7.95 1.14
N LYS A 128 5.36 -9.21 1.32
CA LYS A 128 6.20 -9.63 2.44
C LYS A 128 7.59 -9.00 2.37
N GLU A 129 8.21 -9.00 1.20
CA GLU A 129 9.49 -8.31 0.99
C GLU A 129 9.38 -6.81 1.28
N SER A 130 8.30 -6.15 0.82
CA SER A 130 8.03 -4.74 1.14
C SER A 130 7.87 -4.56 2.65
N TYR A 131 7.04 -5.35 3.31
CA TYR A 131 6.82 -5.27 4.76
C TYR A 131 8.12 -5.32 5.58
N SER A 132 9.07 -6.16 5.15
CA SER A 132 10.36 -6.32 5.82
C SER A 132 11.42 -5.29 5.42
N LEU A 133 11.21 -4.46 4.39
CA LEU A 133 12.24 -3.59 3.82
C LEU A 133 12.88 -2.60 4.81
N LYS A 134 12.10 -2.13 5.80
CA LYS A 134 12.59 -1.25 6.89
C LYS A 134 12.30 -1.80 8.27
N SER A 135 12.06 -3.11 8.35
CA SER A 135 12.05 -3.79 9.64
C SER A 135 13.52 -4.01 10.01
N ASN A 136 13.99 -3.30 11.04
CA ASN A 136 15.22 -3.70 11.71
C ASN A 136 14.89 -4.99 12.45
N ASP A 137 15.52 -6.11 12.07
CA ASP A 137 15.63 -7.26 12.97
C ASP A 137 16.42 -6.88 14.23
#